data_AF-A0A9P5CMN0-F1
#
_entry.id   AF-A0A9P5CMN0-F1
#
_cell.length_a   1.000
_cell.length_b   1.000
_cell.length_c   1.000
_cell.angle_alpha   90.00
_cell.angle_beta   90.00
_cell.angle_gamma   90.00
#
_symmetry.space_group_name_H-M   'P 1'
#
loop_
_entity.id
_entity.type
_entity.pdbx_description
1 polymer ?
#
loop_
_entity_poly.entity_id
_entity_poly.type
_entity_poly.pdbx_seq_one_letter_code
_entity_poly.pdbx_strand_id
1 'polypeptide(L)'
;MDPRRYAGLIQEMDRWGGAIELSILSDIYDMEICSVDVKTQRVDRYGEHKSTRCLLLYSGVHYDRIAFTMDLSLPIDFDEVKWDTENDAVLFMAQKLAKQLKEQHYFTDTTDFVLRCDVPGCGWIGAGTAEATKHMKETGHSALSEMEIT
;
A
#
# COMPACT_ATOMS: atom_id res chain seq x y z
N MET A 1 20.82 4.49 1.11
CA MET A 1 20.72 5.92 0.75
C MET A 1 21.24 6.73 1.94
N ASP A 2 21.91 7.86 1.74
CA ASP A 2 22.28 8.75 2.86
C ASP A 2 21.00 9.26 3.55
N PRO A 3 20.91 9.25 4.90
CA PRO A 3 19.69 9.68 5.62
C PRO A 3 19.24 11.10 5.28
N ARG A 4 20.17 12.06 5.08
CA ARG A 4 19.83 13.44 4.70
C ARG A 4 19.26 13.50 3.30
N ARG A 5 19.75 12.64 2.40
CA ARG A 5 19.19 12.52 1.05
C ARG A 5 17.77 11.99 1.09
N TYR A 6 17.48 10.97 1.91
CA TYR A 6 16.11 10.47 2.08
C TYR A 6 15.18 11.57 2.63
N ALA A 7 15.63 12.26 3.68
CA ALA A 7 14.89 13.36 4.28
C ALA A 7 14.58 14.50 3.30
N GLY A 8 15.50 14.80 2.37
CA GLY A 8 15.24 15.77 1.31
C GLY A 8 14.25 15.27 0.27
N LEU A 9 14.34 14.00 -0.13
CA LEU A 9 13.42 13.41 -1.11
C LEU A 9 12.00 13.33 -0.57
N ILE A 10 11.78 12.86 0.65
CA ILE A 10 10.42 12.64 1.18
C ILE A 10 9.60 13.95 1.36
N GLN A 11 10.24 15.11 1.22
CA GLN A 11 9.58 16.42 1.21
C GLN A 11 9.01 16.80 -0.17
N GLU A 12 9.40 16.10 -1.24
CA GLU A 12 8.88 16.32 -2.59
C GLU A 12 7.46 15.76 -2.72
N MET A 13 6.53 16.52 -3.34
CA MET A 13 5.10 16.15 -3.44
C MET A 13 4.83 14.91 -4.30
N ASP A 14 5.77 14.51 -5.16
CA ASP A 14 5.68 13.34 -6.04
C ASP A 14 6.29 12.07 -5.41
N ARG A 15 6.82 12.16 -4.19
CA ARG A 15 7.34 11.01 -3.46
C ARG A 15 6.26 10.37 -2.61
N TRP A 16 6.19 9.05 -2.70
CA TRP A 16 5.23 8.27 -1.94
C TRP A 16 5.86 7.87 -0.61
N GLY A 17 5.15 8.15 0.48
CA GLY A 17 5.44 7.55 1.77
C GLY A 17 5.00 6.08 1.82
N GLY A 18 5.55 5.34 2.77
CA GLY A 18 5.17 3.95 3.02
C GLY A 18 5.45 3.55 4.46
N ALA A 19 5.91 2.32 4.67
CA ALA A 19 6.13 1.73 5.99
C ALA A 19 7.02 2.59 6.92
N ILE A 20 8.04 3.26 6.38
CA ILE A 20 8.93 4.15 7.15
C ILE A 20 8.14 5.34 7.69
N GLU A 21 7.39 6.03 6.82
CA GLU A 21 6.59 7.19 7.19
C GLU A 21 5.46 6.81 8.15
N LEU A 22 4.79 5.67 7.93
CA LEU A 22 3.74 5.19 8.83
C LEU A 22 4.28 4.92 10.24
N SER A 23 5.49 4.34 10.36
CA SER A 23 6.14 4.16 11.66
C SER A 23 6.44 5.50 12.34
N ILE A 24 6.96 6.49 11.60
CA ILE A 24 7.27 7.81 12.14
C ILE A 24 5.99 8.54 12.57
N LEU A 25 4.93 8.49 11.76
CA LEU A 25 3.65 9.13 12.06
C LEU A 25 2.97 8.49 13.27
N SER A 26 3.07 7.17 13.42
CA SER A 26 2.57 6.47 14.60
C SER A 26 3.23 6.98 15.89
N ASP A 27 4.55 7.21 15.87
CA ASP A 27 5.27 7.79 17.01
C ASP A 27 4.86 9.26 17.27
N ILE A 28 4.73 10.07 16.22
CA ILE A 28 4.34 11.49 16.34
C ILE A 28 2.94 11.65 16.94
N TYR A 29 1.99 10.82 16.51
CA TYR A 29 0.59 10.91 16.93
C TYR A 29 0.26 10.01 18.13
N ASP A 30 1.23 9.26 18.64
CA ASP A 30 1.08 8.30 19.74
C ASP A 30 -0.11 7.34 19.52
N MET A 31 -0.19 6.76 18.32
CA MET A 31 -1.33 5.96 17.86
C MET A 31 -0.86 4.81 16.96
N GLU A 32 -1.36 3.60 17.20
CA GLU A 32 -1.11 2.45 16.32
C GLU A 32 -1.76 2.73 14.95
N ILE A 33 -1.02 2.49 13.86
CA ILE A 33 -1.57 2.58 12.51
C ILE A 33 -1.63 1.16 11.96
N CYS A 34 -2.84 0.68 11.67
CA CYS A 34 -3.04 -0.64 11.08
C CYS A 34 -3.37 -0.49 9.60
N SER A 35 -2.48 -0.94 8.72
CA SER A 35 -2.69 -0.98 7.27
C SER A 35 -3.15 -2.37 6.85
N VAL A 36 -4.33 -2.47 6.24
CA VAL A 36 -4.87 -3.73 5.71
C VAL A 36 -4.59 -3.80 4.21
N ASP A 37 -3.74 -4.73 3.81
CA ASP A 37 -3.38 -4.97 2.41
C ASP A 37 -4.52 -5.74 1.70
N VAL A 38 -5.10 -5.15 0.65
CA VAL A 38 -6.22 -5.75 -0.07
C VAL A 38 -5.80 -7.04 -0.78
N LYS A 39 -4.63 -7.07 -1.41
CA LYS A 39 -4.17 -8.23 -2.19
C LYS A 39 -3.97 -9.46 -1.29
N THR A 40 -3.28 -9.29 -0.17
CA THR A 40 -2.81 -10.38 0.70
C THR A 40 -3.66 -10.59 1.93
N GLN A 41 -4.53 -9.64 2.30
CA GLN A 41 -5.33 -9.63 3.53
C GLN A 41 -4.51 -9.53 4.82
N ARG A 42 -3.21 -9.27 4.70
CA ARG A 42 -2.30 -9.06 5.82
C ARG A 42 -2.61 -7.71 6.48
N VAL A 43 -2.51 -7.67 7.80
CA VAL A 43 -2.57 -6.43 8.58
C VAL A 43 -1.16 -6.10 9.03
N ASP A 44 -0.63 -4.98 8.55
CA ASP A 44 0.64 -4.43 8.99
C ASP A 44 0.37 -3.40 10.09
N ARG A 45 0.97 -3.61 11.27
CA ARG A 45 0.80 -2.75 12.45
C ARG A 45 2.05 -1.91 12.65
N TYR A 46 1.86 -0.60 12.75
CA TYR A 46 2.93 0.37 13.01
C TYR A 46 2.70 1.03 14.36
N GLY A 47 3.75 1.06 15.19
CA GLY A 47 3.68 1.51 16.59
C GLY A 47 2.73 0.67 17.43
N GLU A 48 3.08 -0.61 17.60
CA GLU A 48 2.40 -1.49 18.53
C GLU A 48 2.47 -0.95 19.98
N HIS A 49 1.56 -1.43 20.84
CA HIS A 49 1.47 -1.06 22.26
C HIS A 49 1.01 0.38 22.57
N LYS A 50 0.39 1.07 21.60
CA LYS A 50 -0.36 2.32 21.83
C LYS A 50 -1.76 2.00 22.36
N SER A 51 -2.45 2.99 22.91
CA SER A 51 -3.81 2.82 23.46
C SER A 51 -4.92 2.96 22.41
N THR A 52 -4.61 3.62 21.29
CA THR A 52 -5.57 3.84 20.21
C THR A 52 -4.98 3.45 18.87
N ARG A 53 -5.86 3.15 17.91
CA ARG A 53 -5.51 2.83 16.52
C ARG A 53 -6.35 3.59 15.51
N CYS A 54 -5.77 3.86 14.34
CA CYS A 54 -6.51 4.13 13.11
C CYS A 54 -6.25 3.02 12.09
N LEU A 55 -7.14 2.93 11.10
CA LEU A 55 -7.13 1.89 10.10
C LEU A 55 -6.97 2.48 8.71
N LEU A 56 -6.02 1.94 7.95
CA LEU A 56 -5.78 2.25 6.54
C LEU A 56 -6.06 1.00 5.70
N LEU A 57 -6.50 1.22 4.47
CA LEU A 57 -6.59 0.20 3.44
C LEU A 57 -5.47 0.46 2.42
N TYR A 58 -4.71 -0.58 2.06
CA TYR A 58 -3.64 -0.47 1.07
C TYR A 58 -3.94 -1.31 -0.17
N SER A 59 -4.02 -0.66 -1.33
CA SER A 59 -4.33 -1.31 -2.61
C SER A 59 -3.09 -1.80 -3.36
N GLY A 60 -1.88 -1.60 -2.83
CA GLY A 60 -0.62 -1.87 -3.54
C GLY A 60 0.05 -0.62 -4.13
N VAL A 61 -0.73 0.45 -4.35
CA VAL A 61 -0.24 1.75 -4.85
C VAL A 61 -0.93 2.96 -4.20
N HIS A 62 -1.98 2.74 -3.41
CA HIS A 62 -2.74 3.80 -2.76
C HIS A 62 -3.12 3.41 -1.32
N TYR A 63 -3.27 4.43 -0.47
CA TYR A 63 -3.78 4.29 0.89
C TYR A 63 -5.10 5.05 1.03
N ASP A 64 -6.14 4.36 1.48
CA ASP A 64 -7.41 4.95 1.88
C ASP A 64 -7.59 4.86 3.40
N ARG A 65 -8.29 5.82 4.00
CA ARG A 65 -8.71 5.73 5.40
C ARG A 65 -9.93 4.82 5.53
N ILE A 66 -9.97 3.98 6.54
CA ILE A 66 -11.18 3.24 6.91
C ILE A 66 -11.89 4.01 8.01
N ALA A 67 -13.21 4.16 7.86
CA ALA A 67 -14.08 4.86 8.79
C ALA A 67 -15.32 4.00 9.07
N PHE A 68 -15.85 4.10 10.29
CA PHE A 68 -17.17 3.57 10.62
C PHE A 68 -18.18 4.72 10.60
N THR A 69 -19.23 4.55 9.80
CA THR A 69 -20.33 5.51 9.69
C THR A 69 -21.62 4.81 10.05
N MET A 70 -22.44 5.48 10.88
CA MET A 70 -23.74 4.93 11.30
C MET A 70 -24.77 5.02 10.17
N ASP A 71 -24.69 6.10 9.39
CA ASP A 71 -25.59 6.41 8.28
C ASP A 71 -24.86 7.29 7.27
N LEU A 72 -24.86 6.89 5.99
CA LEU A 72 -24.17 7.58 4.90
C LEU A 72 -24.76 8.97 4.58
N SER A 73 -25.93 9.31 5.11
CA SER A 73 -26.53 10.64 4.98
C SER A 73 -25.95 11.65 5.98
N LEU A 74 -25.23 11.20 7.01
CA LEU A 74 -24.62 12.07 8.00
C LEU A 74 -23.31 12.68 7.47
N PRO A 75 -22.92 13.88 7.95
CA PRO A 75 -21.63 14.46 7.64
C PRO A 75 -20.46 13.58 8.10
N ILE A 76 -19.34 13.62 7.37
CA ILE A 76 -18.11 12.84 7.68
C ILE A 76 -17.52 13.13 9.06
N ASP A 77 -17.87 14.26 9.68
CA ASP A 77 -17.42 14.62 11.03
C ASP A 77 -18.02 13.70 12.10
N PHE A 78 -19.09 12.96 11.76
CA PHE A 78 -19.69 11.95 12.63
C PHE A 78 -19.08 10.56 12.45
N ASP A 79 -18.17 10.39 11.49
CA ASP A 79 -17.50 9.12 11.29
C ASP A 79 -16.54 8.82 12.44
N GLU A 80 -16.58 7.59 12.94
CA GLU A 80 -15.55 7.09 13.85
C GLU A 80 -14.35 6.63 13.02
N VAL A 81 -13.17 7.17 13.33
CA VAL A 81 -11.91 6.91 12.60
C VAL A 81 -10.76 6.51 13.52
N LYS A 82 -11.01 6.45 14.82
CA LYS A 82 -10.05 6.10 15.86
C LYS A 82 -10.71 5.22 16.89
N TRP A 83 -10.08 4.11 17.21
CA TRP A 83 -10.61 3.10 18.12
C TRP A 83 -9.58 2.74 19.19
N ASP A 84 -10.04 2.13 20.27
CA ASP A 84 -9.17 1.49 21.26
C ASP A 84 -8.44 0.27 20.64
N THR A 85 -7.19 0.03 21.02
CA THR A 85 -6.42 -1.11 20.51
C THR A 85 -6.93 -2.48 20.97
N GLU A 86 -7.71 -2.54 22.04
CA GLU A 86 -8.36 -3.76 22.51
C GLU A 86 -9.63 -4.09 21.70
N ASN A 87 -10.12 -3.15 20.87
CA ASN A 87 -11.26 -3.40 19.99
C ASN A 87 -10.82 -4.18 18.74
N ASP A 88 -10.69 -5.50 18.85
CA ASP A 88 -10.34 -6.35 17.71
C ASP A 88 -11.52 -6.55 16.73
N ALA A 89 -12.75 -6.22 17.13
CA ALA A 89 -13.90 -6.29 16.23
C ALA A 89 -13.75 -5.35 15.04
N VAL A 90 -13.19 -4.15 15.23
CA VAL A 90 -12.98 -3.21 14.12
C VAL A 90 -11.94 -3.74 13.11
N LEU A 91 -10.88 -4.42 13.60
CA LEU A 91 -9.88 -5.04 12.72
C LEU A 91 -10.49 -6.16 11.88
N PHE A 92 -11.31 -7.01 12.51
CA PHE A 92 -12.00 -8.08 11.81
C PHE A 92 -12.94 -7.53 10.72
N MET A 93 -13.63 -6.42 10.99
CA MET A 93 -14.48 -5.75 9.99
C MET A 93 -13.65 -5.14 8.85
N ALA A 94 -12.50 -4.54 9.15
CA ALA A 94 -11.58 -4.02 8.13
C ALA A 94 -11.02 -5.13 7.23
N GLN A 95 -10.68 -6.29 7.79
CA GLN A 95 -10.28 -7.46 6.98
C GLN A 95 -11.43 -7.99 6.12
N LYS A 96 -12.67 -7.99 6.62
CA LYS A 96 -13.84 -8.34 5.79
C LYS A 96 -14.02 -7.37 4.63
N LEU A 97 -13.89 -6.06 4.87
CA LEU A 97 -13.93 -5.04 3.82
C LEU A 97 -12.83 -5.30 2.78
N ALA A 98 -11.59 -5.50 3.23
CA ALA A 98 -10.47 -5.82 2.35
C ALA A 98 -10.75 -7.10 1.53
N LYS A 99 -11.42 -8.11 2.10
CA LYS A 99 -11.79 -9.32 1.38
C LYS A 99 -12.79 -9.04 0.26
N GLN A 100 -13.83 -8.27 0.54
CA GLN A 100 -14.83 -7.87 -0.47
C GLN A 100 -14.18 -7.06 -1.60
N LEU A 101 -13.27 -6.15 -1.25
CA LEU A 101 -12.52 -5.34 -2.22
C LEU A 101 -11.56 -6.19 -3.05
N LYS A 102 -10.93 -7.20 -2.45
CA LYS A 102 -10.13 -8.19 -3.19
C LYS A 102 -10.97 -8.98 -4.20
N GLU A 103 -12.16 -9.43 -3.81
CA GLU A 103 -13.11 -10.12 -4.70
C GLU A 103 -13.57 -9.22 -5.86
N GLN A 104 -13.55 -7.90 -5.68
CA GLN A 104 -13.80 -6.90 -6.72
C GLN A 104 -12.53 -6.48 -7.49
N HIS A 105 -11.39 -7.15 -7.25
CA HIS A 105 -10.08 -6.79 -7.82
C HIS A 105 -9.66 -5.34 -7.55
N TYR A 106 -10.04 -4.77 -6.40
CA TYR A 106 -9.65 -3.42 -5.98
C TYR A 106 -8.22 -3.41 -5.38
N PHE A 107 -7.24 -3.84 -6.18
CA PHE A 107 -5.83 -3.77 -5.85
C PHE A 107 -5.02 -3.70 -7.14
N THR A 108 -3.84 -3.12 -7.07
CA THR A 108 -2.89 -3.08 -8.19
C THR A 108 -1.78 -4.07 -7.91
N ASP A 109 -1.63 -5.02 -8.81
CA ASP A 109 -0.55 -5.98 -8.75
C ASP A 109 0.72 -5.36 -9.34
N THR A 110 1.68 -4.99 -8.49
CA THR A 110 2.96 -4.45 -8.98
C THR A 110 4.01 -5.55 -9.24
N THR A 111 3.69 -6.81 -8.92
CA THR A 111 4.64 -7.93 -8.90
C THR A 111 4.27 -9.06 -9.85
N ASP A 112 2.98 -9.29 -10.12
CA ASP A 112 2.53 -10.50 -10.79
C ASP A 112 2.25 -10.29 -12.29
N PHE A 113 2.38 -9.05 -12.80
CA PHE A 113 2.29 -8.81 -14.24
C PHE A 113 3.58 -9.21 -14.95
N VAL A 114 3.45 -9.87 -16.10
CA VAL A 114 4.59 -10.31 -16.89
C VAL A 114 4.93 -9.24 -17.91
N LEU A 115 6.19 -8.82 -17.92
CA LEU A 115 6.75 -7.87 -18.86
C LEU A 115 7.61 -8.60 -19.88
N ARG A 116 7.58 -8.11 -21.12
CA ARG A 116 8.58 -8.46 -22.14
C ARG A 116 9.37 -7.23 -22.56
N CYS A 117 10.60 -7.46 -22.99
CA CYS A 117 11.42 -6.44 -23.62
C CYS A 117 11.15 -6.37 -25.13
N ASP A 118 10.76 -5.20 -25.63
CA ASP A 118 10.48 -4.97 -27.05
C ASP A 118 11.72 -4.55 -27.86
N VAL A 119 12.90 -4.47 -27.23
CA VAL A 119 14.16 -4.22 -27.95
C VAL A 119 14.44 -5.40 -28.89
N PRO A 120 14.60 -5.16 -30.21
CA PRO A 120 14.81 -6.24 -31.18
C PRO A 120 15.99 -7.15 -30.81
N GLY A 121 15.73 -8.46 -30.74
CA GLY A 121 16.74 -9.46 -30.42
C GLY A 121 16.99 -9.70 -28.92
N CYS A 122 16.32 -8.98 -28.01
CA CYS A 122 16.48 -9.21 -26.58
C CYS A 122 15.77 -10.48 -26.08
N GLY A 123 14.49 -10.64 -26.45
CA GLY A 123 13.68 -11.81 -26.07
C GLY A 123 13.43 -12.00 -24.57
N TRP A 124 13.74 -10.99 -23.74
CA TRP A 124 13.60 -11.08 -22.29
C TRP A 124 12.13 -11.01 -21.87
N ILE A 125 11.76 -11.86 -20.91
CA ILE A 125 10.46 -11.90 -20.24
C ILE A 125 10.73 -12.02 -18.74
N GLY A 126 10.05 -11.21 -17.92
CA GLY A 126 10.20 -11.22 -16.46
C GLY A 126 8.95 -10.73 -15.75
N ALA A 127 8.84 -11.02 -14.46
CA ALA A 127 7.68 -10.69 -13.64
C ALA A 127 7.91 -9.40 -12.83
N GLY A 128 6.97 -8.47 -12.97
CA GLY A 128 6.87 -7.27 -12.16
C GLY A 128 7.98 -6.24 -12.36
N THR A 129 7.86 -5.16 -11.60
CA THR A 129 8.75 -3.99 -11.70
C THR A 129 10.19 -4.26 -11.26
N ALA A 130 10.41 -5.23 -10.36
CA ALA A 130 11.73 -5.56 -9.84
C ALA A 130 12.62 -6.21 -10.90
N GLU A 131 12.12 -7.22 -11.62
CA GLU A 131 12.88 -7.87 -12.69
C GLU A 131 13.07 -6.93 -13.89
N ALA A 132 12.07 -6.10 -14.21
CA ALA A 132 12.19 -5.04 -15.20
C ALA A 132 13.29 -4.03 -14.89
N THR A 133 13.34 -3.54 -13.65
CA THR A 133 14.38 -2.60 -13.21
C THR A 133 15.76 -3.24 -13.29
N LYS A 134 15.88 -4.52 -12.92
CA LYS A 134 17.13 -5.27 -13.05
C LYS A 134 17.55 -5.40 -14.52
N HIS A 135 16.63 -5.78 -15.40
CA HIS A 135 16.85 -5.88 -16.84
C HIS A 135 17.35 -4.55 -17.42
N MET A 136 16.62 -3.46 -17.17
CA MET A 136 17.00 -2.12 -17.63
C MET A 136 18.41 -1.71 -17.20
N LYS A 137 18.81 -2.06 -15.97
CA LYS A 137 20.15 -1.75 -15.45
C LYS A 137 21.25 -2.58 -16.10
N GLU A 138 20.98 -3.85 -16.38
CA GLU A 138 21.98 -4.79 -16.94
C GLU A 138 22.15 -4.61 -18.46
N THR A 139 21.08 -4.27 -19.17
CA THR A 139 21.08 -4.21 -20.65
C THR A 139 20.96 -2.80 -21.22
N GLY A 140 20.49 -1.83 -20.43
CA GLY A 140 20.11 -0.49 -20.92
C GLY A 140 18.80 -0.45 -21.69
N HIS A 141 18.05 -1.56 -21.75
CA HIS A 141 16.79 -1.64 -22.49
C HIS A 141 15.63 -1.09 -21.66
N SER A 142 15.01 0.02 -22.10
CA SER A 142 13.87 0.65 -21.40
C SER A 142 12.51 0.42 -22.09
N ALA A 143 12.47 -0.25 -23.25
CA ALA A 143 11.24 -0.55 -23.96
C ALA A 143 10.65 -1.87 -23.45
N LEU A 144 9.74 -1.77 -22.47
CA LEU A 144 9.05 -2.90 -21.87
C LEU A 144 7.53 -2.79 -22.09
N SER A 145 6.88 -3.89 -22.41
CA SER A 145 5.42 -3.98 -22.52
C SER A 145 4.88 -5.11 -21.64
N GLU A 146 3.69 -4.88 -21.07
CA GLU A 146 2.96 -5.90 -20.30
C GLU A 146 2.34 -6.96 -21.22
N MET A 147 2.41 -8.21 -20.79
CA MET A 147 1.82 -9.36 -21.45
C MET A 147 0.57 -9.78 -20.68
N GLU A 148 -0.58 -9.71 -21.34
CA GLU A 148 -1.79 -10.38 -20.84
C GLU A 148 -1.62 -11.89 -21.04
N ILE A 149 -1.60 -12.64 -19.94
CA ILE A 149 -1.69 -14.10 -19.96
C ILE A 149 -3.18 -14.44 -19.88
N THR A 150 -3.82 -14.63 -21.03
CA THR A 150 -5.16 -15.22 -21.14
C THR A 150 -5.12 -16.73 -20.94
#